data_AF-A0A7Y4SU35-F1
#
_entry.id   AF-A0A7Y4SU35-F1
#
_cell.length_a   1.000
_cell.length_b   1.000
_cell.length_c   1.000
_cell.angle_alpha   90.00
_cell.angle_beta   90.00
_cell.angle_gamma   90.00
#
_symmetry.space_group_name_H-M   'P 1'
#
loop_
_entity.id
_entity.type
_entity.pdbx_description
1 polymer ?
#
loop_
_entity_poly.entity_id
_entity_poly.type
_entity_poly.pdbx_seq_one_letter_code
_entity_poly.pdbx_strand_id
1 'polypeptide(L)'
;MKTQIVAALSLVALFLAAPNAAQAQALPIPGIEAASDVPGAKELPDATTEYKVLFDAARAPATPTEVNPILLAAARYLNTLAKVGVPPAHRQIAVVFHQGATPAILKNEEYRKRHNGQDNPNIAIIQALKKAGVDFRVCGQAVLGAKIDRADIQPEIQVDLWALTTIINLELRGYVRIGG
;
A
#
# COMPACT_ATOMS: atom_id res chain seq x y z
N MET A 1 56.87 11.50 56.71
CA MET A 1 55.56 11.61 56.03
C MET A 1 55.52 10.53 54.96
N LYS A 2 54.49 9.66 54.99
CA LYS A 2 54.41 8.42 54.22
C LYS A 2 53.86 8.68 52.82
N THR A 3 54.59 8.22 51.81
CA THR A 3 54.22 8.22 50.39
C THR A 3 53.14 7.15 50.15
N GLN A 4 51.96 7.53 49.62
CA GLN A 4 50.97 6.57 49.13
C GLN A 4 50.84 6.69 47.62
N ILE A 5 51.30 5.64 46.93
CA ILE A 5 51.09 5.43 45.49
C ILE A 5 49.74 4.74 45.35
N VAL A 6 48.75 5.43 44.79
CA VAL A 6 47.45 4.84 44.42
C VAL A 6 47.57 4.37 42.98
N ALA A 7 47.67 3.06 42.79
CA ALA A 7 47.60 2.44 41.47
C ALA A 7 46.13 2.42 41.00
N ALA A 8 45.80 3.24 40.00
CA ALA A 8 44.50 3.24 39.35
C ALA A 8 44.44 2.12 38.30
N LEU A 9 43.63 1.10 38.55
CA LEU A 9 43.40 -0.02 37.65
C LEU A 9 42.29 0.36 36.66
N SER A 10 42.67 0.73 35.43
CA SER A 10 41.73 1.10 34.37
C SER A 10 41.05 -0.16 33.79
N LEU A 11 39.78 -0.37 34.13
CA LEU A 11 38.97 -1.47 33.59
C LEU A 11 38.47 -1.10 32.19
N VAL A 12 39.12 -1.62 31.14
CA VAL A 12 38.66 -1.46 29.75
C VAL A 12 37.50 -2.43 29.50
N ALA A 13 36.27 -1.90 29.45
CA ALA A 13 35.09 -2.66 29.08
C ALA A 13 35.06 -2.88 27.56
N LEU A 14 35.34 -4.11 27.10
CA LEU A 14 35.08 -4.52 25.71
C LEU A 14 33.56 -4.55 25.48
N PHE A 15 33.03 -3.55 24.77
CA PHE A 15 31.70 -3.62 24.19
C PHE A 15 31.73 -4.62 23.01
N LEU A 16 31.29 -5.85 23.26
CA LEU A 16 30.97 -6.80 22.21
C LEU A 16 29.76 -6.27 21.43
N ALA A 17 30.01 -5.72 20.24
CA ALA A 17 28.96 -5.41 19.28
C ALA A 17 28.34 -6.74 18.82
N ALA A 18 27.20 -7.11 19.39
CA ALA A 18 26.41 -8.22 18.87
C ALA A 18 26.01 -7.88 17.42
N PRO A 19 26.07 -8.83 16.47
CA PRO A 19 25.54 -8.59 15.15
C PRO A 19 24.05 -8.30 15.31
N ASN A 20 23.61 -7.13 14.85
CA ASN A 20 22.19 -6.86 14.66
C ASN A 20 21.67 -7.91 13.67
N ALA A 21 21.12 -9.00 14.18
CA ALA A 21 20.20 -9.81 13.40
C ALA A 21 19.10 -8.85 12.97
N ALA A 22 19.07 -8.47 11.69
CA ALA A 22 18.02 -7.66 11.13
C ALA A 22 16.69 -8.32 11.50
N GLN A 23 15.98 -7.77 12.47
CA GLN A 23 14.66 -8.26 12.83
C GLN A 23 13.85 -8.19 11.55
N ALA A 24 13.32 -9.34 11.10
CA ALA A 24 12.46 -9.40 9.93
C ALA A 24 11.32 -8.42 10.17
N GLN A 25 11.39 -7.25 9.52
CA GLN A 25 10.40 -6.20 9.67
C GLN A 25 9.06 -6.78 9.21
N ALA A 26 8.04 -6.74 10.06
CA ALA A 26 6.71 -7.17 9.67
C ALA A 26 6.28 -6.43 8.38
N LEU A 27 5.71 -7.16 7.43
CA LEU A 27 5.28 -6.58 6.16
C LEU A 27 4.19 -5.51 6.40
N PRO A 28 4.19 -4.39 5.65
CA PRO A 28 3.26 -3.30 5.88
C PRO A 28 1.78 -3.66 5.72
N ILE A 29 1.46 -4.61 4.83
CA ILE A 29 0.10 -5.11 4.63
C ILE A 29 0.00 -6.52 5.26
N PRO A 30 -0.63 -6.66 6.45
CA PRO A 30 -0.76 -7.96 7.11
C PRO A 30 -1.58 -8.96 6.28
N GLY A 31 -1.22 -10.23 6.33
CA GLY A 31 -1.96 -11.31 5.66
C GLY A 31 -1.79 -11.39 4.15
N ILE A 32 -1.05 -10.47 3.53
CA ILE A 32 -0.69 -10.51 2.11
C ILE A 32 0.80 -10.80 1.99
N GLU A 33 1.17 -11.86 1.28
CA GLU A 33 2.57 -12.15 1.01
C GLU A 33 3.15 -11.21 -0.05
N ALA A 34 4.42 -10.87 0.12
CA ALA A 34 5.24 -10.30 -0.94
C ALA A 34 5.44 -11.31 -2.09
N ALA A 35 6.00 -10.86 -3.22
CA ALA A 35 6.42 -11.78 -4.28
C ALA A 35 7.40 -12.83 -3.74
N SER A 36 7.20 -14.08 -4.18
CA SER A 36 8.11 -15.18 -3.91
C SER A 36 9.48 -14.92 -4.53
N ASP A 37 10.54 -15.33 -3.86
CA ASP A 37 11.89 -15.23 -4.43
C ASP A 37 12.02 -16.21 -5.60
N VAL A 38 12.62 -15.74 -6.68
CA VAL A 38 12.97 -16.56 -7.84
C VAL A 38 14.49 -16.72 -7.86
N PRO A 39 15.04 -17.92 -7.59
CA PRO A 39 16.48 -18.13 -7.61
C PRO A 39 17.10 -17.69 -8.93
N GLY A 40 18.11 -16.81 -8.86
CA GLY A 40 18.81 -16.31 -10.04
C GLY A 40 18.09 -15.20 -10.80
N ALA A 41 17.00 -14.62 -10.25
CA ALA A 41 16.36 -13.43 -10.80
C ALA A 41 17.39 -12.33 -11.10
N LYS A 42 17.29 -11.75 -12.30
CA LYS A 42 18.20 -10.70 -12.78
C LYS A 42 17.65 -9.31 -12.60
N GLU A 43 16.34 -9.20 -12.40
CA GLU A 43 15.67 -7.94 -12.09
C GLU A 43 14.96 -8.03 -10.76
N LEU A 44 15.25 -7.04 -9.92
CA LEU A 44 14.74 -6.89 -8.57
C LEU A 44 14.44 -5.41 -8.35
N PRO A 45 13.51 -5.05 -7.43
CA PRO A 45 13.38 -3.66 -7.06
C PRO A 45 14.67 -3.17 -6.39
N ASP A 46 15.08 -1.96 -6.72
CA ASP A 46 16.22 -1.26 -6.15
C ASP A 46 15.77 -0.48 -4.92
N ALA A 47 16.39 -0.75 -3.76
CA ALA A 47 16.07 -0.10 -2.49
C ALA A 47 16.23 1.44 -2.51
N THR A 48 17.04 1.97 -3.44
CA THR A 48 17.31 3.40 -3.58
C THR A 48 16.33 4.13 -4.51
N THR A 49 15.58 3.39 -5.34
CA THR A 49 14.64 3.98 -6.30
C THR A 49 13.37 4.50 -5.62
N GLU A 50 12.89 5.66 -6.05
CA GLU A 50 11.56 6.16 -5.74
C GLU A 50 10.53 5.55 -6.70
N TYR A 51 9.69 4.65 -6.19
CA TYR A 51 8.63 4.01 -6.95
C TYR A 51 7.36 4.84 -6.89
N LYS A 52 7.01 5.46 -8.03
CA LYS A 52 5.74 6.14 -8.25
C LYS A 52 4.87 5.27 -9.15
N VAL A 53 3.87 4.61 -8.58
CA VAL A 53 3.05 3.63 -9.30
C VAL A 53 1.58 3.90 -9.07
N LEU A 54 0.82 4.04 -10.16
CA LEU A 54 -0.63 4.10 -10.08
C LEU A 54 -1.22 2.78 -10.59
N PHE A 55 -2.12 2.21 -9.81
CA PHE A 55 -2.91 1.04 -10.16
C PHE A 55 -4.26 1.49 -10.67
N ASP A 56 -4.50 1.24 -11.95
CA ASP A 56 -5.73 1.58 -12.63
C ASP A 56 -6.78 0.48 -12.41
N ALA A 57 -7.81 0.81 -11.63
CA ALA A 57 -8.87 -0.11 -11.23
C ALA A 57 -10.13 0.17 -12.05
N ALA A 58 -10.27 -0.46 -13.23
CA ALA A 58 -11.47 -0.34 -14.06
C ALA A 58 -12.43 -1.54 -13.92
N ARG A 59 -11.91 -2.72 -13.61
CA ARG A 59 -12.67 -3.98 -13.65
C ARG A 59 -13.29 -4.34 -12.29
N ALA A 60 -14.46 -4.95 -12.35
CA ALA A 60 -15.08 -5.58 -11.20
C ALA A 60 -14.34 -6.88 -10.81
N PRO A 61 -14.42 -7.33 -9.55
CA PRO A 61 -14.07 -8.71 -9.19
C PRO A 61 -14.99 -9.72 -9.90
N ALA A 62 -14.64 -11.01 -9.89
CA ALA A 62 -15.47 -12.03 -10.52
C ALA A 62 -16.80 -12.21 -9.78
N THR A 63 -16.80 -12.01 -8.45
CA THR A 63 -18.01 -12.01 -7.64
C THR A 63 -18.05 -10.83 -6.65
N PRO A 64 -19.25 -10.40 -6.19
CA PRO A 64 -19.37 -9.33 -5.19
C PRO A 64 -18.76 -9.65 -3.82
N THR A 65 -18.44 -10.91 -3.54
CA THR A 65 -17.83 -11.36 -2.28
C THR A 65 -16.30 -11.37 -2.33
N GLU A 66 -15.71 -11.11 -3.49
CA GLU A 66 -14.26 -11.10 -3.68
C GLU A 66 -13.69 -9.68 -3.61
N VAL A 67 -12.48 -9.59 -3.04
CA VAL A 67 -11.67 -8.38 -3.11
C VAL A 67 -11.32 -8.08 -4.57
N ASN A 68 -11.35 -6.82 -4.95
CA ASN A 68 -10.91 -6.39 -6.28
C ASN A 68 -9.43 -6.82 -6.49
N PRO A 69 -9.13 -7.61 -7.54
CA PRO A 69 -7.78 -8.15 -7.75
C PRO A 69 -6.68 -7.09 -7.81
N ILE A 70 -6.99 -5.88 -8.26
CA ILE A 70 -6.01 -4.80 -8.34
C ILE A 70 -5.53 -4.32 -6.96
N LEU A 71 -6.39 -4.41 -5.93
CA LEU A 71 -6.03 -4.07 -4.55
C LEU A 71 -5.08 -5.12 -3.97
N LEU A 72 -5.30 -6.40 -4.29
CA LEU A 72 -4.40 -7.49 -3.91
C LEU A 72 -3.04 -7.35 -4.62
N ALA A 73 -3.05 -6.94 -5.89
CA ALA A 73 -1.83 -6.65 -6.64
C ALA A 73 -1.04 -5.48 -6.03
N ALA A 74 -1.72 -4.37 -5.70
CA ALA A 74 -1.10 -3.22 -5.05
C ALA A 74 -0.50 -3.60 -3.68
N ALA A 75 -1.23 -4.39 -2.88
CA ALA A 75 -0.75 -4.87 -1.58
C ALA A 75 0.48 -5.77 -1.70
N ARG A 76 0.45 -6.75 -2.61
CA ARG A 76 1.59 -7.64 -2.87
C ARG A 76 2.80 -6.85 -3.35
N TYR A 77 2.60 -5.88 -4.24
CA TYR A 77 3.70 -5.04 -4.73
C TYR A 77 4.30 -4.17 -3.63
N LEU A 78 3.47 -3.51 -2.81
CA LEU A 78 3.94 -2.72 -1.67
C LEU A 78 4.77 -3.57 -0.69
N ASN A 79 4.27 -4.76 -0.34
CA ASN A 79 4.99 -5.71 0.50
C ASN A 79 6.28 -6.21 -0.16
N THR A 80 6.32 -6.35 -1.49
CA THR A 80 7.53 -6.71 -2.23
C THR A 80 8.60 -5.63 -2.14
N LEU A 81 8.22 -4.36 -2.34
CA LEU A 81 9.13 -3.23 -2.16
C LEU A 81 9.65 -3.15 -0.72
N ALA A 82 8.77 -3.37 0.26
CA ALA A 82 9.15 -3.40 1.67
C ALA A 82 10.13 -4.53 2.00
N LYS A 83 9.86 -5.75 1.48
CA LYS A 83 10.71 -6.94 1.67
C LYS A 83 12.14 -6.70 1.21
N VAL A 84 12.33 -5.99 0.10
CA VAL A 84 13.67 -5.70 -0.46
C VAL A 84 14.28 -4.39 0.06
N GLY A 85 13.69 -3.78 1.07
CA GLY A 85 14.29 -2.65 1.80
C GLY A 85 13.97 -1.25 1.25
N VAL A 86 13.04 -1.11 0.31
CA VAL A 86 12.60 0.23 -0.17
C VAL A 86 11.94 0.98 1.00
N PRO A 87 12.40 2.17 1.38
CA PRO A 87 11.85 2.90 2.52
C PRO A 87 10.41 3.38 2.23
N PRO A 88 9.55 3.59 3.26
CA PRO A 88 8.17 4.02 3.04
C PRO A 88 8.04 5.29 2.19
N ALA A 89 8.95 6.24 2.36
CA ALA A 89 8.98 7.50 1.59
C ALA A 89 9.19 7.29 0.08
N HIS A 90 9.76 6.15 -0.33
CA HIS A 90 10.04 5.82 -1.73
C HIS A 90 8.95 4.91 -2.35
N ARG A 91 7.84 4.65 -1.65
CA ARG A 91 6.73 3.78 -2.11
C ARG A 91 5.46 4.59 -2.38
N GLN A 92 5.52 5.47 -3.37
CA GLN A 92 4.38 6.31 -3.74
C GLN A 92 3.40 5.52 -4.61
N ILE A 93 2.43 4.90 -3.97
CA ILE A 93 1.42 4.07 -4.64
C ILE A 93 0.07 4.77 -4.61
N ALA A 94 -0.59 4.82 -5.76
CA ALA A 94 -1.97 5.30 -5.91
C ALA A 94 -2.87 4.20 -6.51
N VAL A 95 -4.15 4.20 -6.18
CA VAL A 95 -5.19 3.38 -6.83
C VAL A 95 -6.31 4.28 -7.31
N VAL A 96 -6.69 4.16 -8.58
CA VAL A 96 -7.76 4.97 -9.18
C VAL A 96 -8.93 4.08 -9.58
N PHE A 97 -10.04 4.18 -8.86
CA PHE A 97 -11.26 3.41 -9.13
C PHE A 97 -12.13 4.09 -10.19
N HIS A 98 -12.59 3.29 -11.16
CA HIS A 98 -13.63 3.70 -12.11
C HIS A 98 -14.34 2.48 -12.72
N GLN A 99 -15.35 2.75 -13.55
CA GLN A 99 -16.13 1.73 -14.26
C GLN A 99 -16.60 0.61 -13.30
N GLY A 100 -16.32 -0.66 -13.63
CA GLY A 100 -16.74 -1.82 -12.87
C GLY A 100 -16.10 -1.94 -11.48
N ALA A 101 -15.00 -1.23 -11.20
CA ALA A 101 -14.40 -1.21 -9.86
C ALA A 101 -15.08 -0.22 -8.91
N THR A 102 -15.93 0.69 -9.40
CA THR A 102 -16.57 1.74 -8.60
C THR A 102 -17.25 1.23 -7.31
N PRO A 103 -17.94 0.07 -7.29
CA PRO A 103 -18.53 -0.45 -6.05
C PRO A 103 -17.54 -0.70 -4.90
N ALA A 104 -16.25 -0.90 -5.19
CA ALA A 104 -15.24 -1.15 -4.16
C ALA A 104 -15.11 0.02 -3.15
N ILE A 105 -15.51 1.23 -3.54
CA ILE A 105 -15.39 2.44 -2.73
C ILE A 105 -16.45 2.54 -1.61
N LEU A 106 -17.50 1.74 -1.68
CA LEU A 106 -18.70 1.92 -0.86
C LEU A 106 -18.45 1.49 0.59
N LYS A 107 -19.14 2.12 1.54
CA LYS A 107 -19.30 1.58 2.88
C LYS A 107 -20.20 0.35 2.86
N ASN A 108 -20.15 -0.45 3.92
CA ASN A 108 -20.92 -1.69 4.02
C ASN A 108 -22.42 -1.47 3.85
N GLU A 109 -22.97 -0.40 4.41
CA GLU A 109 -24.40 -0.10 4.36
C GLU A 109 -24.90 0.00 2.92
N GLU A 110 -24.19 0.76 2.08
CA GLU A 110 -24.57 0.95 0.67
C GLU A 110 -24.19 -0.25 -0.20
N TYR A 111 -23.05 -0.89 0.07
CA TYR A 111 -22.64 -2.08 -0.66
C TYR A 111 -23.64 -3.23 -0.49
N ARG A 112 -24.14 -3.46 0.74
CA ARG A 112 -25.16 -4.49 1.05
C ARG A 112 -26.45 -4.26 0.25
N LYS A 113 -26.91 -3.01 0.14
CA LYS A 113 -28.11 -2.66 -0.65
C LYS A 113 -27.95 -3.02 -2.12
N ARG A 114 -26.73 -2.89 -2.66
CA ARG A 114 -26.41 -3.15 -4.08
C ARG A 114 -26.02 -4.59 -4.38
N HIS A 115 -25.63 -5.38 -3.37
CA HIS A 115 -25.07 -6.72 -3.55
C HIS A 115 -25.71 -7.77 -2.62
N ASN A 116 -27.04 -7.77 -2.52
CA ASN A 116 -27.81 -8.83 -1.85
C ASN A 116 -27.37 -9.09 -0.39
N GLY A 117 -27.10 -8.02 0.36
CA GLY A 117 -26.74 -8.12 1.78
C GLY A 117 -25.28 -8.50 2.05
N GLN A 118 -24.43 -8.62 1.03
CA GLN A 118 -23.01 -8.88 1.22
C GLN A 118 -22.28 -7.65 1.74
N ASP A 119 -21.33 -7.85 2.64
CA ASP A 119 -20.40 -6.81 3.08
C ASP A 119 -19.45 -6.47 1.93
N ASN A 120 -18.92 -5.24 1.92
CA ASN A 120 -17.90 -4.86 0.96
C ASN A 120 -16.58 -5.55 1.33
N PRO A 121 -16.10 -6.52 0.53
CA PRO A 121 -14.87 -7.26 0.85
C PRO A 121 -13.62 -6.38 0.78
N ASN A 122 -13.71 -5.19 0.17
CA ASN A 122 -12.57 -4.31 -0.09
C ASN A 122 -12.19 -3.43 1.11
N ILE A 123 -13.06 -3.26 2.11
CA ILE A 123 -12.84 -2.30 3.21
C ILE A 123 -11.53 -2.59 3.96
N ALA A 124 -11.32 -3.84 4.38
CA ALA A 124 -10.17 -4.20 5.21
C ALA A 124 -8.84 -3.96 4.47
N ILE A 125 -8.77 -4.29 3.18
CA ILE A 125 -7.55 -4.10 2.40
C ILE A 125 -7.31 -2.62 2.06
N ILE A 126 -8.37 -1.84 1.78
CA ILE A 126 -8.25 -0.40 1.54
C ILE A 126 -7.71 0.30 2.80
N GLN A 127 -8.22 -0.06 3.98
CA GLN A 127 -7.73 0.49 5.25
C GLN A 127 -6.27 0.11 5.54
N ALA A 128 -5.89 -1.14 5.30
CA ALA A 128 -4.50 -1.57 5.46
C ALA A 128 -3.54 -0.83 4.52
N LEU A 129 -3.92 -0.70 3.24
CA LEU A 129 -3.17 0.04 2.23
C LEU A 129 -3.09 1.53 2.57
N LYS A 130 -4.19 2.14 3.02
CA LYS A 130 -4.22 3.56 3.42
C LYS A 130 -3.27 3.81 4.59
N LYS A 131 -3.26 2.93 5.59
CA LYS A 131 -2.33 2.97 6.72
C LYS A 131 -0.86 2.84 6.28
N ALA A 132 -0.61 2.11 5.18
CA ALA A 132 0.72 1.98 4.58
C ALA A 132 1.08 3.14 3.62
N GLY A 133 0.23 4.16 3.49
CA GLY A 133 0.51 5.36 2.70
C GLY A 133 -0.04 5.36 1.27
N VAL A 134 -0.86 4.36 0.89
CA VAL A 134 -1.48 4.33 -0.44
C VAL A 134 -2.53 5.44 -0.58
N ASP A 135 -2.49 6.11 -1.72
CA ASP A 135 -3.45 7.14 -2.09
C ASP A 135 -4.61 6.54 -2.91
N PHE A 136 -5.85 6.86 -2.54
CA PHE A 136 -7.04 6.30 -3.18
C PHE A 136 -7.87 7.40 -3.82
N ARG A 137 -8.16 7.22 -5.11
CA ARG A 137 -8.95 8.14 -5.93
C ARG A 137 -10.13 7.41 -6.56
N VAL A 138 -11.24 8.09 -6.78
CA VAL A 138 -12.35 7.57 -7.58
C VAL A 138 -12.83 8.58 -8.60
N CYS A 139 -13.21 8.06 -9.76
CA CYS A 139 -13.86 8.80 -10.83
C CYS A 139 -15.20 9.41 -10.42
N GLY A 140 -15.27 10.73 -10.30
CA GLY A 140 -16.51 11.46 -9.98
C GLY A 140 -17.60 11.26 -11.02
N GLN A 141 -17.28 11.14 -12.31
CA GLN A 141 -18.27 10.80 -13.34
C GLN A 141 -18.92 9.43 -13.09
N ALA A 142 -18.15 8.44 -12.61
CA ALA A 142 -18.67 7.13 -12.27
C ALA A 142 -19.54 7.19 -11.00
N VAL A 143 -19.12 7.97 -10.00
CA VAL A 143 -19.92 8.22 -8.77
C VAL A 143 -21.27 8.85 -9.11
N LEU A 144 -21.27 9.90 -9.94
CA LEU A 144 -22.50 10.58 -10.39
C LEU A 144 -23.38 9.63 -11.22
N GLY A 145 -22.80 8.94 -12.21
CA GLY A 145 -23.52 8.01 -13.07
C GLY A 145 -24.15 6.83 -12.30
N ALA A 146 -23.48 6.36 -11.24
CA ALA A 146 -23.96 5.30 -10.37
C ALA A 146 -24.89 5.79 -9.24
N LYS A 147 -25.18 7.11 -9.18
CA LYS A 147 -26.00 7.73 -8.13
C LYS A 147 -25.52 7.33 -6.73
N ILE A 148 -24.23 7.51 -6.48
CA ILE A 148 -23.62 7.22 -5.17
C ILE A 148 -23.50 8.54 -4.41
N ASP A 149 -24.07 8.60 -3.21
CA ASP A 149 -23.93 9.76 -2.33
C ASP A 149 -22.54 9.79 -1.71
N ARG A 150 -21.99 11.00 -1.50
CA ARG A 150 -20.66 11.16 -0.88
C ARG A 150 -20.57 10.52 0.52
N ALA A 151 -21.69 10.47 1.25
CA ALA A 151 -21.76 9.87 2.57
C ALA A 151 -21.58 8.34 2.56
N ASP A 152 -21.84 7.70 1.42
CA ASP A 152 -21.72 6.26 1.24
C ASP A 152 -20.32 5.81 0.81
N ILE A 153 -19.42 6.76 0.54
CA ILE A 153 -18.04 6.48 0.12
C ILE A 153 -17.15 6.33 1.37
N GLN A 154 -16.26 5.34 1.35
CA GLN A 154 -15.22 5.15 2.36
C GLN A 154 -14.37 6.42 2.54
N PRO A 155 -14.11 6.88 3.79
CA PRO A 155 -13.42 8.15 4.04
C PRO A 155 -11.97 8.19 3.56
N GLU A 156 -11.36 7.03 3.30
CA GLU A 156 -9.99 6.91 2.79
C GLU A 156 -9.84 7.38 1.34
N ILE A 157 -10.96 7.49 0.61
CA ILE A 157 -11.03 7.64 -0.84
C ILE A 157 -11.41 9.06 -1.22
N GLN A 158 -10.57 9.70 -2.02
CA GLN A 158 -10.87 11.00 -2.61
C GLN A 158 -11.70 10.85 -3.88
N VAL A 159 -12.78 11.64 -4.00
CA VAL A 159 -13.53 11.78 -5.25
C VAL A 159 -12.88 12.86 -6.11
N ASP A 160 -12.44 12.49 -7.31
CA ASP A 160 -11.87 13.41 -8.30
C ASP A 160 -12.87 13.66 -9.44
N LEU A 161 -12.59 14.63 -10.33
CA LEU A 161 -13.48 14.96 -11.46
C LEU A 161 -13.78 13.76 -12.36
N TRP A 162 -12.72 13.08 -12.82
CA TRP A 162 -12.77 11.97 -13.76
C TRP A 162 -11.48 11.14 -13.66
N ALA A 163 -11.59 9.80 -13.71
CA ALA A 163 -10.41 8.93 -13.72
C ALA A 163 -9.42 9.27 -14.83
N LEU A 164 -9.89 9.63 -16.04
CA LEU A 164 -8.99 10.01 -17.14
C LEU A 164 -8.08 11.18 -16.75
N THR A 165 -8.66 12.24 -16.16
CA THR A 165 -7.90 13.41 -15.68
C THR A 165 -6.94 13.03 -14.55
N THR A 166 -7.39 12.23 -13.57
CA THR A 166 -6.56 11.79 -12.45
C THR A 166 -5.37 10.96 -12.92
N ILE A 167 -5.60 10.00 -13.82
CA ILE A 167 -4.55 9.12 -14.36
C ILE A 167 -3.53 9.95 -15.13
N ILE A 168 -3.95 10.77 -16.09
CA ILE A 168 -3.05 11.65 -16.86
C ILE A 168 -2.21 12.53 -15.92
N ASN A 169 -2.84 13.14 -14.91
CA ASN A 169 -2.13 14.01 -13.97
C ASN A 169 -1.16 13.26 -13.05
N LEU A 170 -1.42 11.99 -12.72
CA LEU A 170 -0.47 11.15 -12.00
C LEU A 170 0.68 10.75 -12.91
N GLU A 171 0.41 10.34 -14.15
CA GLU A 171 1.45 9.98 -15.14
C GLU A 171 2.37 11.17 -15.44
N LEU A 172 1.82 12.38 -15.63
CA LEU A 172 2.59 13.61 -15.79
C LEU A 172 3.44 13.97 -14.56
N ARG A 173 3.03 13.50 -13.37
CA ARG A 173 3.82 13.62 -12.13
C ARG A 173 4.83 12.47 -11.98
N GLY A 174 5.04 11.65 -12.99
CA GLY A 174 6.02 10.57 -13.03
C GLY A 174 5.53 9.24 -12.47
N TYR A 175 4.22 9.05 -12.28
CA TYR A 175 3.69 7.73 -11.92
C TYR A 175 3.66 6.81 -13.14
N VAL A 176 4.07 5.55 -12.96
CA VAL A 176 3.88 4.48 -13.95
C VAL A 176 2.53 3.83 -13.72
N ARG A 177 1.75 3.66 -14.80
CA ARG A 177 0.44 3.00 -14.75
C ARG A 177 0.54 1.49 -14.91
N ILE A 178 -0.12 0.78 -14.00
CA ILE A 178 -0.33 -0.67 -14.03
C ILE A 178 -1.83 -0.96 -14.08
N GLY A 179 -2.26 -1.90 -14.91
CA GLY A 179 -3.67 -2.33 -15.00
C GLY A 179 -4.45 -1.63 -16.11
N GLY A 180 -5.79 -1.62 -15.97
CA GLY A 180 -6.76 -1.30 -17.02
C GLY A 180 -7.85 -2.37 -17.14
#